data_AF-A0A7L9BUJ3-F1
#
_entry.id   AF-A0A7L9BUJ3-F1
#
_cell.length_a   1.000
_cell.length_b   1.000
_cell.length_c   1.000
_cell.angle_alpha   90.00
_cell.angle_beta   90.00
_cell.angle_gamma   90.00
#
_symmetry.space_group_name_H-M   'P 1'
#
loop_
_entity.id
_entity.type
_entity.pdbx_description
1 polymer ?
#
loop_
_entity_poly.entity_id
_entity_poly.type
_entity_poly.pdbx_seq_one_letter_code
_entity_poly.pdbx_strand_id
1 'polypeptide(L)'
;MDSLFPDNAPAGADDLALVAAYGFVGRTLDDLPYTDDFDRLADAYKRSFASRPCPLKTHAEILHRLQGLRKAGKLPRLGRAASPPPVITPEHEALLRALILESLGSTGRRDSLPYTPQFDHLLHLFNHRAALSLAPHDLWRLIARLTKSSTDPEHAPPDARA
;
A
#
# COMPACT_ATOMS: atom_id res chain seq x y z
N MET A 1 1.88 -9.05 -27.95
CA MET A 1 2.20 -8.14 -26.83
C MET A 1 0.95 -8.05 -25.97
N ASP A 2 0.96 -8.80 -24.87
CA ASP A 2 -0.17 -9.03 -23.97
C ASP A 2 -0.59 -7.73 -23.27
N SER A 3 -1.82 -7.27 -23.52
CA SER A 3 -2.46 -6.24 -22.71
C SER A 3 -2.82 -6.84 -21.35
N LEU A 4 -1.89 -6.73 -20.40
CA LEU A 4 -1.95 -7.30 -19.04
C LEU A 4 -2.93 -6.61 -18.07
N PHE A 5 -3.86 -5.79 -18.57
CA PHE A 5 -4.84 -5.11 -17.74
C PHE A 5 -6.21 -5.19 -18.41
N PRO A 6 -7.11 -6.08 -17.97
CA PRO A 6 -8.50 -6.00 -18.39
C PRO A 6 -9.07 -4.67 -17.86
N ASP A 7 -9.35 -3.80 -18.81
CA ASP A 7 -10.06 -2.54 -18.69
C ASP A 7 -11.39 -2.77 -17.96
N ASN A 8 -11.54 -2.07 -16.82
CA ASN A 8 -12.81 -1.62 -16.24
C ASN A 8 -14.03 -2.56 -16.31
N ALA A 9 -13.86 -3.84 -16.00
CA ALA A 9 -14.99 -4.74 -15.83
C ALA A 9 -15.92 -4.24 -14.68
N PRO A 10 -17.25 -4.36 -14.81
CA PRO A 10 -18.15 -4.19 -13.65
C PRO A 10 -17.65 -5.07 -12.51
N ALA A 11 -17.79 -4.61 -11.26
CA ALA A 11 -17.30 -5.35 -10.10
C ALA A 11 -17.83 -6.79 -10.17
N GLY A 12 -16.95 -7.74 -10.46
CA GLY A 12 -17.36 -9.14 -10.59
C GLY A 12 -17.82 -9.66 -9.23
N ALA A 13 -18.48 -10.81 -9.20
CA ALA A 13 -18.81 -11.49 -7.94
C ALA A 13 -17.57 -11.65 -7.03
N ASP A 14 -16.39 -11.76 -7.65
CA ASP A 14 -15.09 -11.86 -7.00
C ASP A 14 -14.68 -10.53 -6.32
N ASP A 15 -14.92 -9.39 -6.97
CA ASP A 15 -14.64 -8.08 -6.40
C ASP A 15 -15.58 -7.79 -5.23
N LEU A 16 -16.84 -8.21 -5.30
CA LEU A 16 -17.80 -8.06 -4.22
C LEU A 16 -17.38 -8.85 -2.98
N ALA A 17 -16.90 -10.09 -3.15
CA ALA A 17 -16.35 -10.87 -2.05
C ALA A 17 -15.13 -10.19 -1.41
N LEU A 18 -14.26 -9.59 -2.24
CA LEU A 18 -13.08 -8.86 -1.75
C LEU A 18 -13.46 -7.57 -1.01
N VAL A 19 -14.44 -6.81 -1.53
CA VAL A 19 -14.99 -5.61 -0.88
C VAL A 19 -15.67 -5.96 0.43
N ALA A 20 -16.41 -7.07 0.50
CA ALA A 20 -17.05 -7.54 1.73
C ALA A 20 -16.01 -7.94 2.79
N ALA A 21 -14.97 -8.69 2.39
CA ALA A 21 -13.87 -9.04 3.29
C ALA A 21 -13.12 -7.80 3.78
N TYR A 22 -12.89 -6.81 2.91
CA TYR A 22 -12.31 -5.52 3.29
C TYR A 22 -13.20 -4.74 4.28
N GLY A 23 -14.51 -4.71 4.02
CA GLY A 23 -15.53 -4.15 4.91
C GLY A 23 -15.48 -4.74 6.31
N PHE A 24 -15.30 -6.06 6.41
CA PHE A 24 -15.22 -6.77 7.68
C PHE A 24 -14.00 -6.39 8.51
N VAL A 25 -12.85 -6.17 7.88
CA VAL A 25 -11.61 -5.77 8.57
C VAL A 25 -11.67 -4.33 9.06
N GLY A 26 -12.35 -3.44 8.33
CA GLY A 26 -12.63 -2.09 8.81
C GLY A 26 -11.39 -1.18 8.93
N ARG A 27 -10.22 -1.58 8.39
CA ARG A 27 -8.99 -0.77 8.37
C ARG A 27 -8.79 -0.05 7.04
N THR A 28 -7.96 1.00 7.06
CA THR A 28 -7.54 1.69 5.84
C THR A 28 -6.59 0.84 5.00
N LEU A 29 -6.78 0.85 3.68
CA LEU A 29 -5.95 0.11 2.72
C LEU A 29 -4.44 0.41 2.85
N ASP A 30 -4.06 1.65 3.19
CA ASP A 30 -2.66 2.04 3.35
C ASP A 30 -2.00 1.45 4.62
N ASP A 31 -2.81 1.00 5.59
CA ASP A 31 -2.39 0.42 6.88
C ASP A 31 -2.59 -1.11 6.93
N LEU A 32 -3.02 -1.71 5.81
CA LEU A 32 -3.33 -3.12 5.73
C LEU A 32 -2.09 -4.01 5.54
N PRO A 33 -1.14 -3.68 4.63
CA PRO A 33 -0.05 -4.62 4.29
C PRO A 33 0.77 -5.03 5.50
N TYR A 34 1.17 -6.31 5.55
CA TYR A 34 1.97 -6.92 6.61
C TYR A 34 1.33 -6.85 8.00
N THR A 35 0.01 -7.02 8.08
CA THR A 35 -0.74 -7.12 9.34
C THR A 35 -1.58 -8.39 9.39
N ASP A 36 -1.83 -8.91 10.60
CA ASP A 36 -2.73 -10.05 10.80
C ASP A 36 -4.14 -9.80 10.24
N ASP A 37 -4.56 -8.53 10.23
CA ASP A 37 -5.84 -8.11 9.67
C ASP A 37 -5.89 -8.31 8.15
N PHE A 38 -4.77 -8.09 7.45
CA PHE A 38 -4.68 -8.40 6.02
C PHE A 38 -4.65 -9.89 5.75
N ASP A 39 -3.94 -10.66 6.57
CA ASP A 39 -3.94 -12.12 6.46
C ASP A 39 -5.36 -12.66 6.65
N ARG A 40 -6.09 -12.18 7.68
CA ARG A 40 -7.51 -12.50 7.90
C ARG A 40 -8.40 -12.13 6.72
N LEU A 41 -8.16 -10.96 6.08
CA LEU A 41 -8.88 -10.56 4.87
C LEU A 41 -8.60 -11.54 3.73
N ALA A 42 -7.33 -11.84 3.47
CA ALA A 42 -6.91 -12.73 2.39
C ALA A 42 -7.49 -14.13 2.59
N ASP A 43 -7.48 -14.62 3.83
CA ASP A 43 -8.12 -15.88 4.23
C ASP A 43 -9.64 -15.86 4.03
N ALA A 44 -10.33 -14.80 4.46
CA ALA A 44 -11.77 -14.66 4.26
C ALA A 44 -12.15 -14.60 2.77
N TYR A 45 -11.34 -13.91 1.98
CA TYR A 45 -11.47 -13.87 0.53
C TYR A 45 -11.29 -15.27 -0.06
N LYS A 46 -10.17 -15.95 0.22
CA LYS A 46 -9.88 -17.31 -0.29
C LYS A 46 -10.97 -18.32 0.09
N ARG A 47 -11.52 -18.24 1.31
CA ARG A 47 -12.66 -19.09 1.74
C ARG A 47 -13.91 -18.92 0.88
N SER A 48 -14.15 -17.73 0.34
CA SER A 48 -15.27 -17.48 -0.60
C SER A 48 -15.12 -18.23 -1.93
N PHE A 49 -13.96 -18.81 -2.19
CA PHE A 49 -13.65 -19.62 -3.37
C PHE A 49 -13.41 -21.09 -3.00
N ALA A 50 -13.88 -21.60 -1.85
CA ALA A 50 -13.64 -23.00 -1.47
C ALA A 50 -14.07 -24.04 -2.54
N SER A 51 -15.07 -23.71 -3.36
CA SER A 51 -15.60 -24.58 -4.43
C SER A 51 -15.04 -24.33 -5.83
N ARG A 52 -14.11 -23.39 -6.02
CA ARG A 52 -13.53 -23.04 -7.34
C ARG A 52 -12.10 -22.51 -7.21
N PRO A 53 -11.26 -22.53 -8.25
CA PRO A 53 -9.93 -21.92 -8.16
C PRO A 53 -10.03 -20.44 -7.77
N CYS A 54 -9.34 -20.05 -6.70
CA CYS A 54 -9.23 -18.65 -6.29
C CYS A 54 -8.40 -17.88 -7.33
N PRO A 55 -8.93 -16.79 -7.90
CA PRO A 55 -8.25 -16.06 -8.97
C PRO A 55 -7.00 -15.32 -8.48
N LEU A 56 -7.00 -14.84 -7.22
CA LEU A 56 -5.86 -14.17 -6.60
C LEU A 56 -5.22 -15.13 -5.59
N LYS A 57 -3.95 -15.47 -5.78
CA LYS A 57 -3.26 -16.48 -4.95
C LYS A 57 -2.37 -15.84 -3.89
N THR A 58 -1.74 -14.74 -4.26
CA THR A 58 -0.72 -14.06 -3.45
C THR A 58 -1.26 -12.81 -2.77
N HIS A 59 -0.61 -12.44 -1.66
CA HIS A 59 -0.87 -11.19 -0.95
C HIS A 59 -0.69 -9.95 -1.83
N ALA A 60 0.33 -9.94 -2.70
CA ALA A 60 0.55 -8.88 -3.69
C ALA A 60 -0.66 -8.71 -4.62
N GLU A 61 -1.16 -9.80 -5.20
CA GLU A 61 -2.31 -9.77 -6.13
C GLU A 61 -3.58 -9.26 -5.45
N ILE A 62 -3.85 -9.71 -4.23
CA ILE A 62 -5.00 -9.27 -3.42
C ILE A 62 -4.89 -7.77 -3.14
N LEU A 63 -3.72 -7.29 -2.73
CA LEU A 63 -3.50 -5.87 -2.43
C LEU A 63 -3.61 -5.00 -3.69
N HIS A 64 -3.00 -5.42 -4.80
CA HIS A 64 -3.12 -4.72 -6.08
C HIS A 64 -4.57 -4.61 -6.53
N ARG A 65 -5.35 -5.69 -6.38
CA ARG A 65 -6.78 -5.67 -6.72
C ARG A 65 -7.54 -4.67 -5.85
N LEU A 66 -7.30 -4.64 -4.54
CA LEU A 66 -7.90 -3.66 -3.63
C LEU A 66 -7.52 -2.21 -4.00
N GLN A 67 -6.26 -1.95 -4.33
CA GLN A 67 -5.80 -0.63 -4.78
C GLN A 67 -6.49 -0.21 -6.09
N GLY A 68 -6.65 -1.14 -7.03
CA GLY A 68 -7.42 -0.93 -8.25
C GLY A 68 -8.89 -0.58 -7.97
N LEU A 69 -9.55 -1.33 -7.08
CA LEU A 69 -10.93 -1.06 -6.66
C LEU A 69 -11.08 0.30 -5.97
N ARG A 70 -10.08 0.72 -5.18
CA ARG A 70 -10.04 2.07 -4.58
C ARG A 70 -9.91 3.15 -5.64
N LYS A 71 -9.01 2.98 -6.62
CA LYS A 71 -8.83 3.91 -7.76
C LYS A 71 -10.10 4.01 -8.60
N ALA A 72 -10.83 2.90 -8.74
CA ALA A 72 -12.12 2.84 -9.42
C ALA A 72 -13.31 3.38 -8.58
N GLY A 73 -13.09 3.83 -7.34
CA GLY A 73 -14.15 4.32 -6.46
C GLY A 73 -15.14 3.26 -5.95
N LYS A 74 -14.83 1.97 -6.14
CA LYS A 74 -15.67 0.82 -5.76
C LYS A 74 -15.43 0.34 -4.33
N LEU A 75 -14.36 0.82 -3.70
CA LEU A 75 -14.00 0.44 -2.34
C LEU A 75 -14.62 1.43 -1.33
N PRO A 76 -15.32 0.95 -0.28
CA PRO A 76 -15.83 1.82 0.76
C PRO A 76 -14.67 2.55 1.46
N ARG A 77 -14.88 3.82 1.80
CA ARG A 77 -13.91 4.60 2.59
C ARG A 77 -13.97 4.14 4.04
N LEU A 78 -13.29 3.04 4.35
CA LEU A 78 -13.15 2.54 5.71
C LEU A 78 -12.13 3.39 6.49
N GLY A 79 -12.46 3.65 7.75
CA GLY A 79 -11.82 4.65 8.59
C GLY A 79 -10.82 4.10 9.62
N ARG A 80 -9.96 5.02 10.09
CA ARG A 80 -8.81 4.91 11.01
C ARG A 80 -7.67 4.00 10.54
N ALA A 81 -6.54 4.64 10.25
CA ALA A 81 -5.24 4.00 10.34
C ALA A 81 -5.03 3.62 11.82
N ALA A 82 -4.79 2.35 12.12
CA ALA A 82 -4.73 1.86 13.48
C ALA A 82 -3.44 2.28 14.19
N SER A 83 -2.36 2.43 13.43
CA SER A 83 -1.03 2.75 13.97
C SER A 83 -0.50 4.10 13.46
N PRO A 84 0.17 4.91 14.31
CA PRO A 84 0.95 6.04 13.82
C PRO A 84 2.14 5.52 13.00
N PRO A 85 2.53 6.23 11.92
CA PRO A 85 3.74 5.85 11.17
C PRO A 85 4.97 6.01 12.07
N PRO A 86 6.04 5.23 11.85
CA PRO A 86 7.29 5.40 12.58
C PRO A 86 7.80 6.84 12.46
N VAL A 87 8.29 7.38 13.55
CA VAL A 87 8.99 8.67 13.53
C VAL A 87 10.43 8.40 13.14
N ILE A 88 10.79 8.76 11.91
CA ILE A 88 12.18 8.72 11.42
C ILE A 88 12.71 10.14 11.30
N THR A 89 14.03 10.29 11.38
CA THR A 89 14.71 11.57 11.14
C THR A 89 14.53 12.00 9.68
N PRO A 90 14.61 13.31 9.39
CA PRO A 90 14.54 13.80 8.02
C PRO A 90 15.66 13.23 7.12
N GLU A 91 16.83 12.88 7.68
CA GLU A 91 17.92 12.25 6.92
C GLU A 91 17.54 10.85 6.44
N HIS A 92 16.92 10.06 7.31
CA HIS A 92 16.40 8.74 6.96
C HIS A 92 15.26 8.84 5.93
N GLU A 93 14.41 9.86 6.04
CA GLU A 93 13.38 10.12 5.04
C GLU A 93 14.00 10.44 3.66
N ALA A 94 15.02 11.29 3.59
CA ALA A 94 15.72 11.61 2.36
C ALA A 94 16.41 10.38 1.75
N LEU A 95 17.05 9.55 2.59
CA LEU A 95 17.66 8.29 2.18
C LEU A 95 16.62 7.33 1.57
N LEU A 96 15.45 7.19 2.22
CA LEU A 96 14.38 6.33 1.73
C LEU A 96 13.84 6.82 0.37
N ARG A 97 13.65 8.13 0.21
CA ARG A 97 13.24 8.72 -1.08
C ARG A 97 14.27 8.43 -2.18
N ALA A 98 15.55 8.60 -1.89
CA ALA A 98 16.63 8.31 -2.84
C ALA A 98 16.63 6.84 -3.26
N LEU A 99 16.52 5.90 -2.30
CA LEU A 99 16.48 4.46 -2.58
C LEU A 99 15.26 4.06 -3.42
N ILE A 100 14.09 4.67 -3.18
CA ILE A 100 12.87 4.42 -3.96
C ILE A 100 13.05 4.92 -5.39
N LEU A 101 13.58 6.12 -5.58
CA LEU A 101 13.84 6.68 -6.90
C LEU A 101 14.88 5.85 -7.66
N GLU A 102 15.92 5.38 -6.99
CA GLU A 102 16.94 4.50 -7.56
C GLU A 102 16.35 3.13 -7.96
N SER A 103 15.52 2.54 -7.10
CA SER A 103 14.97 1.19 -7.32
C SER A 103 13.82 1.16 -8.33
N LEU A 104 12.93 2.15 -8.32
CA LEU A 104 11.69 2.17 -9.12
C LEU A 104 11.69 3.21 -10.24
N GLY A 105 12.62 4.16 -10.23
CA GLY A 105 12.63 5.33 -11.12
C GLY A 105 11.54 6.37 -10.81
N SER A 106 10.46 6.00 -10.13
CA SER A 106 9.34 6.89 -9.80
C SER A 106 8.58 6.46 -8.56
N THR A 107 8.11 7.43 -7.79
CA THR A 107 7.21 7.22 -6.65
C THR A 107 5.80 6.75 -7.07
N GLY A 108 5.43 6.88 -8.35
CA GLY A 108 4.12 6.48 -8.87
C GLY A 108 3.90 4.96 -8.96
N ARG A 109 4.96 4.14 -8.92
CA ARG A 109 4.89 2.67 -8.98
C ARG A 109 4.95 1.98 -7.62
N ARG A 110 4.97 2.76 -6.54
CA ARG A 110 5.07 2.26 -5.15
C ARG A 110 3.94 1.30 -4.76
N ASP A 111 2.75 1.48 -5.33
CA ASP A 111 1.58 0.67 -5.01
C ASP A 111 1.86 -0.81 -5.29
N SER A 112 2.82 -1.06 -6.20
CA SER A 112 3.26 -2.39 -6.59
C SER A 112 4.44 -2.98 -5.81
N LEU A 113 4.94 -2.27 -4.80
CA LEU A 113 6.06 -2.73 -4.00
C LEU A 113 5.72 -3.82 -2.96
N PRO A 114 4.59 -3.75 -2.22
CA PRO A 114 4.37 -4.69 -1.13
C PRO A 114 4.37 -6.14 -1.61
N TYR A 115 4.98 -7.02 -0.82
CA TYR A 115 5.14 -8.45 -1.10
C TYR A 115 5.92 -8.74 -2.40
N THR A 116 6.87 -7.88 -2.76
CA THR A 116 7.79 -8.10 -3.87
C THR A 116 9.24 -8.21 -3.37
N PRO A 117 10.11 -8.98 -4.06
CA PRO A 117 11.52 -9.08 -3.70
C PRO A 117 12.25 -7.73 -3.77
N GLN A 118 11.74 -6.78 -4.57
CA GLN A 118 12.26 -5.41 -4.64
C GLN A 118 12.04 -4.67 -3.31
N PHE A 119 10.88 -4.85 -2.68
CA PHE A 119 10.59 -4.26 -1.38
C PHE A 119 11.44 -4.88 -0.26
N ASP A 120 11.61 -6.20 -0.27
CA ASP A 120 12.52 -6.87 0.67
C ASP A 120 13.97 -6.35 0.53
N HIS A 121 14.43 -6.16 -0.71
CA HIS A 121 15.74 -5.58 -0.98
C HIS A 121 15.84 -4.13 -0.47
N LEU A 122 14.80 -3.32 -0.71
CA LEU A 122 14.69 -1.94 -0.21
C LEU A 122 14.73 -1.88 1.32
N LEU A 123 14.00 -2.78 1.99
CA LEU A 123 13.99 -2.90 3.44
C LEU A 123 15.37 -3.26 3.98
N HIS A 124 16.02 -4.24 3.37
CA HIS A 124 17.35 -4.66 3.77
C HIS A 124 18.37 -3.53 3.61
N LEU A 125 18.40 -2.87 2.45
CA LEU A 125 19.28 -1.74 2.19
C LEU A 125 19.02 -0.56 3.12
N PHE A 126 17.75 -0.23 3.36
CA PHE A 126 17.37 0.87 4.23
C PHE A 126 17.79 0.60 5.67
N ASN A 127 17.45 -0.58 6.22
CA ASN A 127 17.84 -0.97 7.57
C ASN A 127 19.38 -0.99 7.72
N HIS A 128 20.10 -1.50 6.73
CA HIS A 128 21.56 -1.51 6.74
C HIS A 128 22.16 -0.09 6.71
N ARG A 129 21.67 0.81 5.85
CA ARG A 129 22.22 2.17 5.70
C ARG A 129 21.78 3.13 6.82
N ALA A 130 20.56 2.99 7.31
CA ALA A 130 20.02 3.79 8.41
C ALA A 130 20.39 3.23 9.79
N ALA A 131 21.05 2.07 9.85
CA ALA A 131 21.29 1.31 11.09
C ALA A 131 20.01 1.11 11.92
N LEU A 132 18.89 0.90 11.24
CA LEU A 132 17.57 0.65 11.83
C LEU A 132 17.16 -0.81 11.65
N SER A 133 16.16 -1.25 12.42
CA SER A 133 15.53 -2.56 12.26
C SER A 133 14.02 -2.38 12.14
N LEU A 134 13.59 -1.69 11.08
CA LEU A 134 12.17 -1.51 10.79
C LEU A 134 11.56 -2.82 10.30
N ALA A 135 10.29 -3.04 10.65
CA ALA A 135 9.49 -4.11 10.07
C ALA A 135 9.04 -3.73 8.64
N PRO A 136 8.69 -4.73 7.80
CA PRO A 136 8.09 -4.49 6.48
C PRO A 136 6.87 -3.55 6.53
N HIS A 137 6.03 -3.72 7.55
CA HIS A 137 4.88 -2.86 7.79
C HIS A 137 5.29 -1.39 8.01
N ASP A 138 6.28 -1.16 8.87
CA ASP A 138 6.77 0.17 9.24
C ASP A 138 7.37 0.91 8.04
N LEU A 139 8.19 0.20 7.25
CA LEU A 139 8.74 0.76 6.01
C LEU A 139 7.64 1.14 5.03
N TRP A 140 6.65 0.27 4.83
CA TRP A 140 5.51 0.57 3.97
C TRP A 140 4.74 1.81 4.46
N ARG A 141 4.50 1.92 5.77
CA ARG A 141 3.84 3.09 6.39
C ARG A 141 4.62 4.38 6.16
N LEU A 142 5.94 4.32 6.19
CA LEU A 142 6.81 5.46 5.84
C LEU A 142 6.62 5.83 4.37
N ILE A 143 6.77 4.89 3.45
CA ILE A 143 6.59 5.12 2.00
C ILE A 143 5.21 5.71 1.69
N ALA A 144 4.16 5.18 2.34
CA ALA A 144 2.79 5.67 2.20
C ALA A 144 2.66 7.14 2.66
N ARG A 145 3.31 7.50 3.77
CA ARG A 145 3.35 8.88 4.31
C ARG A 145 4.12 9.84 3.40
N LEU A 146 5.29 9.43 2.92
CA LEU A 146 6.19 10.28 2.11
C LEU A 146 5.51 10.88 0.89
N THR A 147 4.65 10.12 0.22
CA THR A 147 3.95 10.63 -0.96
C THR A 147 2.77 11.52 -0.60
N LYS A 148 2.14 11.32 0.56
CA LYS A 148 1.04 12.16 1.00
C LYS A 148 1.57 13.56 1.31
N SER A 149 2.77 13.64 1.88
CA SER A 149 3.51 14.88 2.08
C SER A 149 4.12 15.45 0.79
N SER A 150 3.98 14.76 -0.36
CA SER A 150 4.39 15.29 -1.67
C SER A 150 3.29 16.12 -2.34
N THR A 151 2.11 16.24 -1.70
CA THR A 151 1.26 17.42 -1.86
C THR A 151 1.92 18.54 -1.07
N ASP A 152 2.89 19.12 -1.73
CA ASP A 152 3.53 20.39 -1.46
C ASP A 152 2.58 21.43 -0.82
N PRO A 153 2.87 21.94 0.40
CA PRO A 153 2.33 23.18 0.91
C PRO A 153 3.23 24.40 0.60
N GLU A 154 4.01 24.41 -0.48
CA GLU A 154 4.74 25.58 -1.00
C GLU A 154 3.79 26.50 -1.81
N HIS A 155 2.61 26.74 -1.23
CA HIS A 155 1.79 27.92 -1.48
C HIS A 155 1.09 28.37 -0.19
N ALA A 156 1.82 28.36 0.92
CA ALA A 156 1.48 29.24 2.04
C ALA A 156 1.90 30.67 1.64
N PRO A 157 0.97 31.63 1.43
CA PRO A 157 1.36 33.01 1.25
C PRO A 157 2.09 33.48 2.52
N PRO A 158 3.23 34.16 2.39
CA PRO A 158 3.87 34.76 3.55
C PRO A 158 2.95 35.85 4.11
N ASP A 159 2.48 35.58 5.32
CA ASP A 159 2.40 36.55 6.39
C ASP A 159 1.60 37.83 6.11
N ALA A 160 0.35 37.80 6.59
CA ALA A 160 -0.28 38.99 7.13
C ALA A 160 0.57 39.52 8.30
N ARG A 161 1.36 40.57 8.07
CA ARG A 161 1.88 41.43 9.13
C ARG A 161 1.82 42.90 8.72
N ALA A 162 1.05 43.62 9.56
CA ALA A 162 1.00 45.06 9.81
C ALA A 162 0.33 45.95 8.75
#